data_AF-A0A2N5SZI6-F1
#
_entry.id   AF-A0A2N5SZI6-F1
#
_cell.length_a   1.000
_cell.length_b   1.000
_cell.length_c   1.000
_cell.angle_alpha   90.00
_cell.angle_beta   90.00
_cell.angle_gamma   90.00
#
_symmetry.space_group_name_H-M   'P 1'
#
loop_
_entity.id
_entity.type
_entity.pdbx_description
1 polymer ?
#
loop_
_entity_poly.entity_id
_entity_poly.type
_entity_poly.pdbx_seq_one_letter_code
_entity_poly.pdbx_strand_id
1 'polypeptide(L)'
;MPFPEEASNPDVGIKLVENNDEVIFAEKPCFVLGPGQYPFTPNPNVTCKEDGTRMIPPIPELSFKGIDYSAIHYRADLYTTPVMSAFQIFTIDSRTKVPEQIEFLTNSRELYISMDIAIRSLGNQLPQASYHLRTCRSIVKVLDFQIARLQGRVAKIEDALNQVLKYCANCSVKERFDIIIRAAISGIVVERFLDELDKIRCLTKEQCDKEQKIAEEKKKEQDKKKEQA
;
A
#
# COMPACT_ATOMS: atom_id res chain seq x y z
N MET A 1 5.19 -80.65 18.04
CA MET A 1 4.45 -79.36 18.08
C MET A 1 5.28 -78.36 17.29
N PRO A 2 4.78 -77.91 16.13
CA PRO A 2 5.49 -77.03 15.22
C PRO A 2 5.41 -75.56 15.68
N PHE A 3 6.50 -74.82 15.46
CA PHE A 3 6.62 -73.39 15.69
C PHE A 3 5.84 -72.61 14.60
N PRO A 4 5.21 -71.47 14.94
CA PRO A 4 4.41 -70.70 14.00
C PRO A 4 5.28 -69.88 13.04
N GLU A 5 4.78 -69.76 11.82
CA GLU A 5 5.32 -69.01 10.68
C GLU A 5 5.49 -67.51 10.99
N GLU A 6 6.68 -66.98 10.71
CA GLU A 6 6.93 -65.54 10.67
C GLU A 6 6.22 -64.91 9.46
N ALA A 7 5.34 -63.96 9.75
CA ALA A 7 4.68 -63.14 8.75
C ALA A 7 5.70 -62.22 8.05
N SER A 8 5.68 -62.27 6.72
CA SER A 8 6.40 -61.40 5.79
C SER A 8 6.10 -59.91 6.04
N ASN A 9 7.12 -59.12 6.37
CA ASN A 9 7.06 -57.66 6.28
C ASN A 9 7.05 -57.24 4.80
N PRO A 10 6.11 -56.39 4.35
CA PRO A 10 6.20 -55.79 3.04
C PRO A 10 7.30 -54.72 3.06
N ASP A 11 8.21 -54.86 2.11
CA ASP A 11 9.24 -53.91 1.73
C ASP A 11 8.59 -52.58 1.32
N VAL A 12 8.41 -51.68 2.30
CA VAL A 12 8.05 -50.28 2.02
C VAL A 12 9.33 -49.58 1.63
N GLY A 13 9.71 -49.75 0.36
CA GLY A 13 10.67 -48.89 -0.30
C GLY A 13 10.21 -47.45 -0.17
N ILE A 14 10.80 -46.73 0.79
CA ILE A 14 10.69 -45.28 0.90
C ILE A 14 11.29 -44.75 -0.40
N LYS A 15 10.44 -44.36 -1.35
CA LYS A 15 10.85 -43.50 -2.44
C LYS A 15 11.26 -42.19 -1.79
N LEU A 16 12.57 -42.01 -1.63
CA LEU A 16 13.18 -40.71 -1.41
C LEU A 16 12.63 -39.80 -2.50
N VAL A 17 11.70 -38.93 -2.13
CA VAL A 17 11.33 -37.78 -2.93
C VAL A 17 12.64 -37.02 -3.12
N GLU A 18 13.06 -36.89 -4.37
CA GLU A 18 14.19 -36.06 -4.73
C GLU A 18 13.98 -34.69 -4.09
N ASN A 19 14.75 -34.42 -3.03
CA ASN A 19 14.85 -33.10 -2.46
C ASN A 19 15.44 -32.24 -3.57
N ASN A 20 14.63 -31.34 -4.12
CA ASN A 20 15.10 -30.23 -4.92
C ASN A 20 15.92 -29.32 -4.00
N ASP A 21 17.18 -29.69 -3.79
CA ASP A 21 18.17 -28.98 -2.99
C ASP A 21 18.51 -27.58 -3.57
N GLU A 22 17.92 -27.20 -4.71
CA GLU A 22 18.07 -25.89 -5.34
C GLU A 22 17.30 -24.76 -4.64
N VAL A 23 16.32 -25.06 -3.77
CA VAL A 23 15.54 -24.02 -3.04
C VAL A 23 16.20 -23.61 -1.71
N ILE A 24 17.24 -24.33 -1.26
CA ILE A 24 17.81 -24.16 0.09
C ILE A 24 18.80 -22.97 0.17
N PHE A 25 19.29 -22.46 -0.96
CA PHE A 25 20.28 -21.36 -1.02
C PHE A 25 19.84 -20.12 -1.79
N ALA A 26 18.53 -19.86 -1.88
CA ALA A 26 18.11 -18.51 -2.28
C ALA A 26 18.58 -17.52 -1.20
N GLU A 27 19.61 -16.74 -1.52
CA GLU A 27 20.14 -15.71 -0.63
C GLU A 27 19.00 -14.81 -0.19
N LYS A 28 18.77 -14.74 1.12
CA LYS A 28 17.66 -13.95 1.65
C LYS A 28 17.88 -12.49 1.27
N PRO A 29 16.86 -11.79 0.77
CA PRO A 29 16.97 -10.36 0.50
C PRO A 29 17.45 -9.62 1.74
N CYS A 30 18.30 -8.62 1.55
CA CYS A 30 18.99 -7.89 2.63
C CYS A 30 18.06 -7.26 3.69
N PHE A 31 16.79 -7.07 3.35
CA PHE A 31 15.77 -6.49 4.23
C PHE A 31 14.93 -7.53 4.99
N VAL A 32 15.15 -8.82 4.74
CA VAL A 32 14.52 -9.93 5.51
C VAL A 32 15.42 -10.25 6.70
N LEU A 33 15.16 -9.59 7.82
CA LEU A 33 16.04 -9.57 8.99
C LEU A 33 15.70 -10.61 10.05
N GLY A 34 14.53 -11.24 9.99
CA GLY A 34 14.08 -12.19 11.00
C GLY A 34 13.33 -13.40 10.44
N PRO A 35 12.91 -14.33 11.31
CA PRO A 35 12.26 -15.59 10.93
C PRO A 35 10.76 -15.45 10.65
N GLY A 36 10.20 -14.24 10.78
CA GLY A 36 8.77 -13.98 10.60
C GLY A 36 8.28 -14.30 9.20
N GLN A 37 7.03 -14.75 9.11
CA GLN A 37 6.39 -15.10 7.83
C GLN A 37 5.81 -13.86 7.14
N TYR A 38 5.90 -13.86 5.82
CA TYR A 38 5.38 -12.80 4.96
C TYR A 38 4.62 -13.40 3.76
N PRO A 39 3.51 -12.79 3.32
CA PRO A 39 2.61 -13.41 2.34
C PRO A 39 2.99 -13.14 0.87
N PHE A 40 4.09 -12.42 0.61
CA PHE A 40 4.49 -11.99 -0.73
C PHE A 40 5.93 -12.41 -1.03
N THR A 41 6.20 -12.76 -2.28
CA THR A 41 7.58 -13.00 -2.73
C THR A 41 8.38 -11.69 -2.69
N PRO A 42 9.51 -11.65 -1.97
CA PRO A 42 10.36 -10.46 -1.95
C PRO A 42 10.95 -10.18 -3.33
N ASN A 43 11.06 -8.90 -3.70
CA ASN A 43 11.75 -8.52 -4.92
C ASN A 43 13.28 -8.52 -4.68
N PRO A 44 14.04 -9.36 -5.39
CA PRO A 44 15.49 -9.47 -5.18
C PRO A 44 16.26 -8.24 -5.66
N ASN A 45 15.63 -7.36 -6.46
CA ASN A 45 16.29 -6.16 -7.00
C ASN A 45 16.27 -4.97 -6.02
N VAL A 46 15.60 -5.09 -4.88
CA VAL A 46 15.61 -4.05 -3.84
C VAL A 46 16.91 -4.18 -3.05
N THR A 47 17.64 -3.08 -2.98
CA THR A 47 18.97 -3.01 -2.35
C THR A 47 18.87 -2.36 -0.98
N CYS A 48 19.78 -2.71 -0.08
CA CYS A 48 19.89 -2.12 1.25
C CYS A 48 21.13 -1.24 1.34
N LYS A 49 20.98 -0.04 1.89
CA LYS A 49 22.05 0.91 2.17
C LYS A 49 22.30 0.94 3.67
N GLU A 50 23.51 0.55 4.08
CA GLU A 50 23.90 0.51 5.50
C GLU A 50 24.10 1.91 6.10
N ASP A 51 24.55 2.85 5.27
CA ASP A 51 24.82 4.26 5.56
C ASP A 51 23.61 5.19 5.31
N GLY A 52 22.47 4.64 4.90
CA GLY A 52 21.25 5.40 4.63
C GLY A 52 20.41 5.74 5.87
N THR A 53 19.41 6.60 5.69
CA THR A 53 18.51 7.01 6.77
C THR A 53 17.53 5.89 7.11
N ARG A 54 17.71 5.24 8.26
CA ARG A 54 16.82 4.16 8.73
C ARG A 54 15.52 4.73 9.28
N MET A 55 14.48 4.82 8.45
CA MET A 55 13.18 5.33 8.86
C MET A 55 12.49 4.44 9.90
N ILE A 56 12.74 3.12 9.88
CA ILE A 56 12.19 2.15 10.83
C ILE A 56 13.34 1.24 11.32
N PRO A 57 14.12 1.65 12.34
CA PRO A 57 15.19 0.81 12.89
C PRO A 57 14.63 -0.51 13.46
N PRO A 58 15.29 -1.66 13.28
CA PRO A 58 16.64 -1.85 12.72
C PRO A 58 16.68 -2.05 11.20
N ILE A 59 15.57 -1.85 10.48
CA ILE A 59 15.51 -2.08 9.02
C ILE A 59 16.46 -1.10 8.32
N PRO A 60 17.37 -1.57 7.44
CA PRO A 60 18.27 -0.71 6.68
C PRO A 60 17.49 0.18 5.71
N GLU A 61 18.15 1.19 5.17
CA GLU A 61 17.53 2.01 4.15
C GLU A 61 17.35 1.21 2.86
N LEU A 62 16.15 1.23 2.27
CA LEU A 62 15.85 0.48 1.06
C LEU A 62 15.96 1.38 -0.16
N SER A 63 16.54 0.87 -1.24
CA SER A 63 16.67 1.58 -2.51
C SER A 63 16.27 0.70 -3.68
N PHE A 64 15.46 1.27 -4.59
CA PHE A 64 14.98 0.58 -5.78
C PHE A 64 14.85 1.55 -6.94
N LYS A 65 15.50 1.24 -8.07
CA LYS A 65 15.45 2.02 -9.31
C LYS A 65 15.70 3.53 -9.09
N GLY A 66 16.67 3.86 -8.22
CA GLY A 66 17.06 5.24 -7.92
C GLY A 66 16.17 5.97 -6.91
N ILE A 67 15.17 5.30 -6.33
CA ILE A 67 14.32 5.84 -5.27
C ILE A 67 14.77 5.24 -3.94
N ASP A 68 15.02 6.13 -2.98
CA ASP A 68 15.32 5.77 -1.59
C ASP A 68 14.05 5.84 -0.76
N TYR A 69 13.81 4.83 0.09
CA TYR A 69 12.59 4.73 0.88
C TYR A 69 12.39 5.95 1.79
N SER A 70 13.45 6.46 2.40
CA SER A 70 13.44 7.67 3.23
C SER A 70 12.96 8.94 2.51
N ALA A 71 13.12 9.00 1.19
CA ALA A 71 12.64 10.12 0.37
C ALA A 71 11.13 10.10 0.16
N ILE A 72 10.53 8.91 0.19
CA ILE A 72 9.09 8.71 -0.02
C ILE A 72 8.34 8.32 1.27
N HIS A 73 9.07 8.11 2.37
CA HIS A 73 8.50 7.63 3.61
C HIS A 73 7.49 8.62 4.18
N TYR A 74 6.38 8.06 4.66
CA TYR A 74 5.35 8.83 5.31
C TYR A 74 5.86 9.38 6.65
N ARG A 75 5.88 10.70 6.77
CA ARG A 75 6.14 11.37 8.03
C ARG A 75 4.80 11.76 8.63
N ALA A 76 4.50 11.22 9.81
CA ALA A 76 3.28 11.57 10.50
C ALA A 76 3.25 13.07 10.78
N ASP A 77 2.18 13.73 10.33
CA ASP A 77 1.83 15.09 10.72
C ASP A 77 0.60 15.02 11.63
N LEU A 78 0.44 16.01 12.51
CA LEU A 78 -0.63 16.11 13.49
C LEU A 78 -2.02 16.20 12.85
N TYR A 79 -2.09 16.58 11.57
CA TYR A 79 -3.33 16.94 10.90
C TYR A 79 -3.76 15.98 9.79
N THR A 80 -2.91 15.06 9.36
CA THR A 80 -3.17 14.23 8.18
C THR A 80 -3.04 12.74 8.48
N THR A 81 -4.00 11.97 7.98
CA THR A 81 -3.90 10.50 8.02
C THR A 81 -2.80 10.00 7.08
N PRO A 82 -2.27 8.76 7.28
CA PRO A 82 -1.31 8.16 6.34
C PRO A 82 -1.83 8.10 4.90
N VAL A 83 -3.14 7.87 4.74
CA VAL A 83 -3.81 7.87 3.43
C VAL A 83 -3.74 9.26 2.79
N MET A 84 -4.12 10.31 3.52
CA MET A 84 -4.11 11.66 2.94
C MET A 84 -2.72 12.18 2.65
N SER A 85 -1.75 11.86 3.50
CA SER A 85 -0.36 12.22 3.22
C SER A 85 0.16 11.49 1.98
N ALA A 86 -0.20 10.22 1.79
CA ALA A 86 0.08 9.53 0.54
C ALA A 86 -0.60 10.18 -0.66
N PHE A 87 -1.83 10.68 -0.52
CA PHE A 87 -2.46 11.48 -1.58
C PHE A 87 -1.69 12.78 -1.86
N GLN A 88 -1.11 13.44 -0.87
CA GLN A 88 -0.30 14.64 -1.10
C GLN A 88 1.01 14.33 -1.85
N ILE A 89 1.65 13.20 -1.52
CA ILE A 89 2.95 12.80 -2.09
C ILE A 89 2.78 12.20 -3.49
N PHE A 90 1.78 11.33 -3.68
CA PHE A 90 1.67 10.46 -4.85
C PHE A 90 0.53 10.81 -5.80
N THR A 91 -0.21 11.91 -5.57
CA THR A 91 -1.22 12.32 -6.54
C THR A 91 -0.56 12.91 -7.78
N ILE A 92 -0.93 12.34 -8.91
CA ILE A 92 -0.49 12.78 -10.24
C ILE A 92 -1.73 13.20 -11.02
N ASP A 93 -1.64 14.32 -11.73
CA ASP A 93 -2.71 14.75 -12.63
C ASP A 93 -2.74 13.83 -13.85
N SER A 94 -3.88 13.16 -14.05
CA SER A 94 -4.10 12.26 -15.18
C SER A 94 -4.01 12.96 -16.54
N ARG A 95 -4.18 14.30 -16.59
CA ARG A 95 -4.06 15.10 -17.82
C ARG A 95 -2.62 15.27 -18.28
N THR A 96 -1.66 15.23 -17.35
CA THR A 96 -0.23 15.41 -17.62
C THR A 96 0.53 14.10 -17.46
N LYS A 97 -0.12 12.98 -17.77
CA LYS A 97 0.44 11.64 -17.59
C LYS A 97 1.71 11.47 -18.44
N VAL A 98 2.82 11.19 -17.76
CA VAL A 98 4.11 10.81 -18.40
C VAL A 98 4.47 9.38 -17.94
N PRO A 99 5.02 8.49 -18.79
CA PRO A 99 5.34 7.11 -18.39
C PRO A 99 6.21 7.00 -17.13
N GLU A 100 7.15 7.93 -16.95
CA GLU A 100 8.06 8.04 -15.81
C GLU A 100 7.31 8.21 -14.49
N GLN A 101 6.12 8.84 -14.52
CA GLN A 101 5.28 9.01 -13.33
C GLN A 101 4.65 7.69 -12.90
N ILE A 102 4.22 6.84 -13.84
CA ILE A 102 3.72 5.50 -13.52
C ILE A 102 4.85 4.64 -12.98
N GLU A 103 6.03 4.74 -13.58
CA GLU A 103 7.22 4.04 -13.12
C GLU A 103 7.58 4.46 -11.68
N PHE A 104 7.60 5.76 -11.39
CA PHE A 104 7.82 6.29 -10.05
C PHE A 104 6.84 5.71 -9.02
N LEU A 105 5.54 5.70 -9.32
CA LEU A 105 4.53 5.12 -8.43
C LEU A 105 4.69 3.61 -8.25
N THR A 106 5.05 2.91 -9.32
CA THR A 106 5.24 1.45 -9.30
C THR A 106 6.48 1.07 -8.49
N ASN A 107 7.58 1.80 -8.66
CA ASN A 107 8.82 1.61 -7.89
C ASN A 107 8.63 2.00 -6.42
N SER A 108 7.91 3.08 -6.15
CA SER A 108 7.54 3.48 -4.78
C SER A 108 6.69 2.41 -4.10
N ARG A 109 5.73 1.83 -4.81
CA ARG A 109 4.90 0.73 -4.31
C ARG A 109 5.74 -0.48 -3.92
N GLU A 110 6.74 -0.80 -4.73
CA GLU A 110 7.64 -1.93 -4.47
C GLU A 110 8.47 -1.73 -3.19
N LEU A 111 8.96 -0.51 -2.96
CA LEU A 111 9.67 -0.18 -1.72
C LEU A 111 8.76 -0.32 -0.49
N TYR A 112 7.50 0.11 -0.57
CA TYR A 112 6.55 -0.07 0.54
C TYR A 112 6.18 -1.54 0.79
N ILE A 113 6.10 -2.36 -0.25
CA ILE A 113 5.88 -3.81 -0.11
C ILE A 113 7.10 -4.48 0.53
N SER A 114 8.30 -4.13 0.08
CA SER A 114 9.55 -4.62 0.66
C SER A 114 9.69 -4.24 2.13
N MET A 115 9.24 -3.03 2.50
CA MET A 115 9.16 -2.60 3.89
C MET A 115 8.12 -3.39 4.71
N ASP A 116 6.93 -3.69 4.16
CA ASP A 116 5.93 -4.56 4.84
C ASP A 116 6.53 -5.96 5.09
N ILE A 117 7.27 -6.52 4.13
CA ILE A 117 7.99 -7.79 4.29
C ILE A 117 9.06 -7.68 5.39
N ALA A 118 9.88 -6.63 5.36
CA ALA A 118 10.93 -6.41 6.36
C ALA A 118 10.35 -6.34 7.78
N ILE A 119 9.29 -5.55 7.97
CA ILE A 119 8.59 -5.44 9.25
C ILE A 119 8.03 -6.79 9.69
N ARG A 120 7.40 -7.55 8.79
CA ARG A 120 6.88 -8.90 9.10
C ARG A 120 7.96 -9.87 9.48
N SER A 121 9.12 -9.81 8.82
CA SER A 121 10.25 -10.69 9.09
C SER A 121 10.75 -10.52 10.53
N LEU A 122 10.77 -9.29 11.04
CA LEU A 122 11.11 -8.98 12.43
C LEU A 122 10.02 -9.40 13.43
N GLY A 123 8.75 -9.40 13.00
CA GLY A 123 7.64 -9.83 13.85
C GLY A 123 7.57 -9.04 15.16
N ASN A 124 7.54 -9.76 16.28
CA ASN A 124 7.45 -9.16 17.62
C ASN A 124 8.74 -8.45 18.07
N GLN A 125 9.84 -8.57 17.32
CA GLN A 125 11.11 -7.91 17.64
C GLN A 125 11.07 -6.40 17.32
N LEU A 126 10.16 -5.96 16.44
CA LEU A 126 10.02 -4.56 16.08
C LEU A 126 8.96 -3.88 16.95
N PRO A 127 9.31 -2.82 17.71
CA PRO A 127 8.33 -1.99 18.41
C PRO A 127 7.32 -1.40 17.44
N GLN A 128 6.04 -1.36 17.82
CA GLN A 128 4.97 -0.78 17.00
C GLN A 128 4.85 -1.39 15.58
N ALA A 129 5.26 -2.65 15.39
CA ALA A 129 5.19 -3.33 14.10
C ALA A 129 3.80 -3.24 13.45
N SER A 130 2.73 -3.40 14.24
CA SER A 130 1.34 -3.30 13.74
C SER A 130 1.01 -1.92 13.17
N TYR A 131 1.50 -0.84 13.80
CA TYR A 131 1.34 0.53 13.31
C TYR A 131 2.10 0.73 12.00
N HIS A 132 3.37 0.32 11.95
CA HIS A 132 4.18 0.43 10.74
C HIS A 132 3.59 -0.36 9.57
N LEU A 133 3.09 -1.58 9.82
CA LEU A 133 2.40 -2.39 8.81
C LEU A 133 1.12 -1.73 8.32
N ARG A 134 0.29 -1.21 9.23
CA ARG A 134 -0.94 -0.52 8.85
C ARG A 134 -0.63 0.69 7.96
N THR A 135 0.37 1.48 8.33
CA THR A 135 0.83 2.64 7.56
C THR A 135 1.32 2.23 6.18
N CYS A 136 2.24 1.27 6.07
CA CYS A 136 2.74 0.79 4.78
C CYS A 136 1.59 0.30 3.89
N ARG A 137 0.68 -0.52 4.43
CA ARG A 137 -0.48 -1.04 3.69
C ARG A 137 -1.40 0.07 3.21
N SER A 138 -1.73 1.04 4.05
CA SER A 138 -2.56 2.18 3.67
C SER A 138 -1.95 2.95 2.50
N ILE A 139 -0.64 3.15 2.51
CA ILE A 139 0.08 3.87 1.44
C ILE A 139 0.12 3.04 0.16
N VAL A 140 0.37 1.73 0.25
CA VAL A 140 0.27 0.81 -0.90
C VAL A 140 -1.11 0.88 -1.55
N LYS A 141 -2.20 0.99 -0.79
CA LYS A 141 -3.55 1.15 -1.37
C LYS A 141 -3.74 2.46 -2.11
N VAL A 142 -3.15 3.55 -1.62
CA VAL A 142 -3.16 4.82 -2.35
C VAL A 142 -2.36 4.70 -3.64
N LEU A 143 -1.18 4.06 -3.61
CA LEU A 143 -0.37 3.82 -4.79
C LEU A 143 -1.09 2.93 -5.81
N ASP A 144 -1.72 1.84 -5.38
CA ASP A 144 -2.57 0.96 -6.20
C ASP A 144 -3.67 1.77 -6.91
N PHE A 145 -4.33 2.67 -6.17
CA PHE A 145 -5.37 3.55 -6.70
C PHE A 145 -4.84 4.54 -7.73
N GLN A 146 -3.71 5.21 -7.45
CA GLN A 146 -3.12 6.16 -8.41
C GLN A 146 -2.64 5.47 -9.68
N ILE A 147 -1.99 4.30 -9.56
CA ILE A 147 -1.58 3.50 -10.71
C ILE A 147 -2.80 3.08 -11.53
N ALA A 148 -3.87 2.60 -10.89
CA ALA A 148 -5.11 2.21 -11.58
C ALA A 148 -5.73 3.40 -12.33
N ARG A 149 -5.75 4.59 -11.72
CA ARG A 149 -6.25 5.83 -12.34
C ARG A 149 -5.47 6.19 -13.59
N LEU A 150 -4.14 6.15 -13.52
CA LEU A 150 -3.27 6.46 -14.65
C LEU A 150 -3.31 5.39 -15.74
N GLN A 151 -3.63 4.14 -15.41
CA GLN A 151 -3.84 3.06 -16.38
C GLN A 151 -5.24 3.10 -17.03
N GLY A 152 -6.18 3.89 -16.50
CA GLY A 152 -7.49 4.15 -17.13
C GLY A 152 -8.48 2.97 -17.10
N ARG A 153 -8.29 1.97 -16.23
CA ARG A 153 -9.17 0.78 -16.17
C ARG A 153 -10.24 0.95 -15.08
N VAL A 154 -11.43 1.41 -15.45
CA VAL A 154 -12.53 1.76 -14.52
C VAL A 154 -12.76 0.71 -13.43
N ALA A 155 -12.91 -0.57 -13.77
CA ALA A 155 -13.14 -1.64 -12.79
C ALA A 155 -12.00 -1.78 -11.75
N LYS A 156 -10.74 -1.57 -12.17
CA LYS A 156 -9.60 -1.59 -11.24
C LYS A 156 -9.56 -0.35 -10.34
N ILE A 157 -9.95 0.80 -10.87
CA ILE A 157 -9.99 2.03 -10.08
C ILE A 157 -11.08 1.92 -9.01
N GLU A 158 -12.23 1.35 -9.35
CA GLU A 158 -13.31 1.08 -8.42
C GLU A 158 -12.91 0.13 -7.29
N ASP A 159 -12.26 -0.99 -7.60
CA ASP A 159 -11.75 -1.91 -6.58
C ASP A 159 -10.68 -1.24 -5.69
N ALA A 160 -9.74 -0.51 -6.31
CA ALA A 160 -8.72 0.21 -5.57
C ALA A 160 -9.32 1.30 -4.66
N LEU A 161 -10.36 2.01 -5.10
CA LEU A 161 -11.08 2.99 -4.29
C LEU A 161 -11.72 2.34 -3.06
N ASN A 162 -12.40 1.20 -3.25
CA ASN A 162 -12.96 0.41 -2.14
C ASN A 162 -11.88 0.04 -1.12
N GLN A 163 -10.71 -0.39 -1.59
CA GLN A 163 -9.60 -0.74 -0.71
C GLN A 163 -9.05 0.48 0.04
N VAL A 164 -8.87 1.63 -0.63
CA VAL A 164 -8.43 2.87 0.03
C VAL A 164 -9.40 3.26 1.13
N LEU A 165 -10.72 3.28 0.86
CA LEU A 165 -11.74 3.66 1.83
C LEU A 165 -11.77 2.71 3.04
N LYS A 166 -11.55 1.41 2.85
CA LYS A 166 -11.42 0.42 3.95
C LYS A 166 -10.21 0.70 4.85
N TYR A 167 -9.06 1.07 4.26
CA TYR A 167 -7.84 1.40 5.01
C TYR A 167 -7.86 2.82 5.59
N CYS A 168 -8.79 3.67 5.13
CA CYS A 168 -9.10 5.01 5.64
C CYS A 168 -10.07 4.99 6.84
N ALA A 169 -10.00 3.97 7.73
CA ALA A 169 -10.96 3.83 8.82
C ALA A 169 -11.03 5.07 9.74
N ASN A 170 -9.88 5.70 10.01
CA ASN A 170 -9.77 6.89 10.86
C ASN A 170 -9.84 8.21 10.07
N CYS A 171 -10.10 8.16 8.77
CA CYS A 171 -10.24 9.36 7.97
C CYS A 171 -11.57 10.03 8.27
N SER A 172 -11.51 11.36 8.41
CA SER A 172 -12.67 12.22 8.46
C SER A 172 -13.54 12.06 7.22
N VAL A 173 -14.82 12.42 7.36
CA VAL A 173 -15.78 12.49 6.25
C VAL A 173 -15.20 13.28 5.08
N LYS A 174 -14.61 14.44 5.35
CA LYS A 174 -14.00 15.30 4.34
C LYS A 174 -12.89 14.59 3.57
N GLU A 175 -12.00 13.88 4.26
CA GLU A 175 -10.91 13.13 3.61
C GLU A 175 -11.48 12.03 2.70
N ARG A 176 -12.49 11.28 3.17
CA ARG A 176 -13.13 10.24 2.35
C ARG A 176 -13.82 10.83 1.13
N PHE A 177 -14.51 11.96 1.30
CA PHE A 177 -15.13 12.70 0.23
C PHE A 177 -14.11 13.17 -0.81
N ASP A 178 -13.00 13.80 -0.38
CA ASP A 178 -11.92 14.24 -1.27
C ASP A 178 -11.34 13.07 -2.09
N ILE A 179 -11.20 11.89 -1.48
CA ILE A 179 -10.75 10.66 -2.16
C ILE A 179 -11.76 10.22 -3.23
N ILE A 180 -13.05 10.20 -2.90
CA ILE A 180 -14.13 9.80 -3.81
C ILE A 180 -14.22 10.78 -5.00
N ILE A 181 -14.18 12.08 -4.75
CA ILE A 181 -14.23 13.09 -5.82
C ILE A 181 -13.02 12.95 -6.77
N ARG A 182 -11.82 12.61 -6.25
CA ARG A 182 -10.67 12.32 -7.11
C ARG A 182 -10.90 11.11 -8.02
N ALA A 183 -11.62 10.11 -7.55
CA ALA A 183 -12.02 8.96 -8.36
C ALA A 183 -13.03 9.35 -9.45
N ALA A 184 -13.97 10.24 -9.13
CA ALA A 184 -14.94 10.77 -10.09
C ALA A 184 -14.27 11.46 -11.28
N ILE A 185 -13.19 12.23 -11.02
CA ILE A 185 -12.39 12.89 -12.08
C ILE A 185 -11.81 11.87 -13.07
N SER A 186 -11.61 10.62 -12.65
CA SER A 186 -11.13 9.52 -13.49
C SER A 186 -12.24 8.74 -14.21
N GLY A 187 -13.47 9.25 -14.22
CA GLY A 187 -14.59 8.69 -14.98
C GLY A 187 -15.35 7.57 -14.27
N ILE A 188 -15.23 7.44 -12.94
CA ILE A 188 -16.01 6.48 -12.16
C ILE A 188 -17.36 7.07 -11.77
N VAL A 189 -18.41 6.25 -11.80
CA VAL A 189 -19.70 6.57 -11.18
C VAL A 189 -19.58 6.43 -9.67
N VAL A 190 -19.48 7.55 -8.97
CA VAL A 190 -19.16 7.60 -7.53
C VAL A 190 -20.36 7.57 -6.60
N GLU A 191 -21.58 7.61 -7.13
CA GLU A 191 -22.83 7.70 -6.35
C GLU A 191 -22.92 6.62 -5.27
N ARG A 192 -22.63 5.36 -5.62
CA ARG A 192 -22.62 4.24 -4.67
C ARG A 192 -21.65 4.41 -3.50
N PHE A 193 -20.55 5.14 -3.70
CA PHE A 193 -19.54 5.38 -2.67
C PHE A 193 -19.93 6.56 -1.78
N LEU A 194 -20.69 7.51 -2.31
CA LEU A 194 -21.26 8.63 -1.56
C LEU A 194 -22.39 8.16 -0.64
N ASP A 195 -23.23 7.23 -1.10
CA ASP A 195 -24.30 6.63 -0.28
C ASP A 195 -23.74 5.88 0.96
N GLU A 196 -22.51 5.37 0.87
CA GLU A 196 -21.81 4.76 1.99
C GLU A 196 -21.20 5.78 2.95
N LEU A 197 -20.98 7.04 2.54
CA LEU A 197 -20.56 8.12 3.45
C LEU A 197 -21.66 8.47 4.45
N ASP A 198 -22.92 8.45 4.03
CA ASP A 198 -24.08 8.72 4.90
C ASP A 198 -24.22 7.69 6.03
N LYS A 199 -23.73 6.45 5.84
CA LYS A 199 -23.66 5.44 6.90
C LYS A 199 -22.55 5.72 7.93
N ILE A 200 -21.62 6.61 7.63
CA ILE A 200 -20.45 6.94 8.45
C ILE A 200 -20.53 8.41 8.84
N ARG A 201 -21.56 8.76 9.62
CA ARG A 201 -21.74 10.07 10.29
C ARG A 201 -21.32 11.29 9.46
N CYS A 202 -21.78 11.38 8.21
CA CYS A 202 -22.23 12.68 7.71
C CYS A 202 -23.59 12.93 8.37
N LEU A 203 -23.75 14.05 9.07
CA LEU A 203 -25.09 14.49 9.48
C LEU A 203 -25.78 15.07 8.24
N THR A 204 -26.26 14.18 7.37
CA THR A 204 -27.10 14.39 6.17
C THR A 204 -26.44 14.99 4.91
N LYS A 205 -26.94 14.52 3.75
CA LYS A 205 -26.65 14.98 2.38
C LYS A 205 -26.60 16.50 2.22
N GLU A 206 -27.46 17.22 2.95
CA GLU A 206 -27.50 18.69 2.92
C GLU A 206 -26.24 19.34 3.48
N GLN A 207 -25.54 18.72 4.42
CA GLN A 207 -24.28 19.23 4.94
C GLN A 207 -23.14 19.02 3.95
N CYS A 208 -23.10 17.86 3.27
CA CYS A 208 -22.13 17.60 2.21
C CYS A 208 -22.31 18.55 1.01
N ASP A 209 -23.56 18.82 0.61
CA ASP A 209 -23.87 19.76 -0.47
C ASP A 209 -23.50 21.21 -0.09
N LYS A 210 -23.64 21.58 1.20
CA LYS A 210 -23.22 22.89 1.71
C LYS A 210 -21.69 23.03 1.71
N GLU A 211 -20.96 22.01 2.12
CA GLU A 211 -19.49 22.02 2.08
C GLU A 211 -18.94 22.08 0.65
N GLN A 212 -19.59 21.39 -0.30
CA GLN A 212 -19.26 21.51 -1.73
C GLN A 212 -19.41 22.94 -2.24
N LYS A 213 -20.53 23.61 -1.93
CA LYS A 213 -20.75 25.01 -2.33
C LYS A 213 -19.70 25.95 -1.73
N ILE A 214 -19.37 25.77 -0.45
CA ILE A 214 -18.34 26.57 0.22
C ILE A 214 -16.95 26.35 -0.41
N ALA A 215 -16.62 25.12 -0.80
CA ALA A 215 -15.34 24.81 -1.46
C ALA A 215 -15.25 25.43 -2.87
N GLU A 216 -16.35 25.41 -3.64
CA GLU A 216 -16.42 26.04 -4.95
C GLU A 216 -16.33 27.57 -4.89
N GLU A 217 -16.96 28.20 -3.89
CA GLU A 217 -16.89 29.65 -3.67
C GLU A 217 -15.47 30.09 -3.29
N LYS A 218 -14.79 29.35 -2.39
CA LYS A 218 -13.40 29.64 -2.03
C LYS A 218 -12.44 29.49 -3.21
N LYS A 219 -12.69 28.52 -4.10
CA LYS A 219 -11.90 28.34 -5.31
C LYS A 219 -12.09 29.51 -6.28
N LYS A 220 -13.33 29.95 -6.51
CA LYS A 220 -13.64 31.14 -7.32
C LYS A 220 -13.02 32.42 -6.75
N GLU A 221 -12.97 32.55 -5.42
CA GLU A 221 -12.36 33.71 -4.76
C GLU A 221 -10.83 33.70 -4.86
N GLN A 222 -10.20 32.52 -4.79
CA GLN A 222 -8.77 32.37 -5.05
C GLN A 222 -8.38 32.61 -6.51
N ASP A 223 -9.21 32.18 -7.46
CA ASP A 223 -8.99 32.39 -8.89
C ASP A 223 -9.12 33.89 -9.24
N LYS A 224 -10.10 34.60 -8.67
CA LYS A 224 -10.24 36.06 -8.81
C LYS A 224 -9.07 36.85 -8.21
N LYS A 225 -8.51 36.39 -7.09
CA LYS A 225 -7.31 37.02 -6.49
C LYS A 225 -6.04 36.80 -7.30
N LYS A 226 -5.98 35.75 -8.13
CA LYS A 226 -4.88 35.48 -9.06
C LYS A 226 -5.00 36.25 -10.39
N GLU A 227 -6.20 36.65 -10.79
CA GLU A 227 -6.41 37.51 -11.97
C GLU A 227 -6.20 39.01 -11.68
N GLN A 228 -6.08 39.40 -10.41
CA GLN A 228 -5.88 40.80 -9.98
C GLN A 228 -4.47 41.10 -9.46
N ALA A 229 -3.57 40.12 -9.51
CA ALA A 229 -2.14 40.25 -9.18
C ALA A 229 -1.32 40.04 -10.45
#